data_AF-A0A9D9L3M2-F1
#
_entry.id   AF-A0A9D9L3M2-F1
#
_cell.length_a   1.000
_cell.length_b   1.000
_cell.length_c   1.000
_cell.angle_alpha   90.00
_cell.angle_beta   90.00
_cell.angle_gamma   90.00
#
_symmetry.space_group_name_H-M   'P 1'
#
loop_
_entity.id
_entity.type
_entity.pdbx_description
1 polymer ?
#
loop_
_entity_poly.entity_id
_entity_poly.type
_entity_poly.pdbx_seq_one_letter_code
_entity_poly.pdbx_strand_id
1 'polypeptide(L)'
;MKSRKNYLKSRAKFRRLLNDGSVFETGSVCEICKGKLYDFTTYDAKGCIACDRWAEEVCGDPNCPVCSKRPESPWYVVYDANEADSGRLVVYRAMERKRYLQDNYFHKTSGAVRRRKKVSAKTDK
;
A
#
# COMPACT_ATOMS: atom_id res chain seq x y z
N MET A 1 -25.43 4.19 -17.21
CA MET A 1 -23.97 3.91 -17.16
C MET A 1 -23.33 4.39 -15.85
N LYS A 2 -23.49 3.63 -14.76
CA LYS A 2 -22.88 3.93 -13.45
C LYS A 2 -21.41 3.46 -13.34
N SER A 3 -20.89 2.69 -14.31
CA SER A 3 -19.57 2.04 -14.21
C SER A 3 -18.39 2.98 -14.50
N ARG A 4 -18.46 3.84 -15.53
CA ARG A 4 -17.33 4.73 -15.90
C ARG A 4 -17.02 5.76 -14.83
N LYS A 5 -18.05 6.41 -14.25
CA LYS A 5 -17.88 7.40 -13.17
C LYS A 5 -17.27 6.75 -11.91
N ASN A 6 -17.69 5.53 -11.57
CA ASN A 6 -17.14 4.79 -10.43
C ASN A 6 -15.72 4.29 -10.70
N TYR A 7 -15.42 3.85 -11.92
CA TYR A 7 -14.08 3.48 -12.36
C TYR A 7 -13.11 4.66 -12.25
N LEU A 8 -13.50 5.83 -12.76
CA LEU A 8 -12.67 7.04 -12.70
C LEU A 8 -12.46 7.52 -11.25
N LYS A 9 -13.49 7.45 -10.40
CA LYS A 9 -13.34 7.74 -8.95
C LYS A 9 -12.41 6.77 -8.26
N SER A 10 -12.50 5.48 -8.56
CA SER A 10 -11.61 4.45 -8.00
C SER A 10 -10.16 4.65 -8.44
N ARG A 11 -9.95 4.98 -9.73
CA ARG A 11 -8.63 5.23 -10.30
C ARG A 11 -8.00 6.53 -9.76
N ALA A 12 -8.80 7.59 -9.57
CA ALA A 12 -8.34 8.81 -8.91
C ALA A 12 -7.97 8.58 -7.43
N LYS A 13 -8.78 7.79 -6.71
CA LYS A 13 -8.48 7.39 -5.33
C LYS A 13 -7.20 6.56 -5.23
N PHE A 14 -6.99 5.63 -6.15
CA PHE A 14 -5.79 4.80 -6.20
C PHE A 14 -4.54 5.62 -6.54
N ARG A 15 -4.62 6.56 -7.48
CA ARG A 15 -3.54 7.53 -7.76
C ARG A 15 -3.21 8.39 -6.55
N ARG A 16 -4.23 8.84 -5.81
CA ARG A 16 -4.02 9.61 -4.58
C ARG A 16 -3.25 8.79 -3.55
N LEU A 17 -3.68 7.55 -3.32
CA LEU A 17 -2.99 6.62 -2.40
C LEU A 17 -1.54 6.34 -2.82
N LEU A 18 -1.26 6.20 -4.12
CA LEU A 18 0.11 6.05 -4.65
C LEU A 18 0.96 7.31 -4.42
N ASN A 19 0.36 8.50 -4.56
CA ASN A 19 1.05 9.77 -4.39
C ASN A 19 1.27 10.14 -2.91
N ASP A 20 0.44 9.64 -1.99
CA ASP A 20 0.45 10.00 -0.56
C ASP A 20 1.46 9.19 0.30
N GLY A 21 2.55 8.63 -0.26
CA GLY A 21 3.58 8.00 0.59
C GLY A 21 3.28 6.57 1.05
N SER A 22 2.50 5.80 0.29
CA SER A 22 2.02 4.50 0.79
C SER A 22 3.11 3.42 0.86
N VAL A 23 3.10 2.71 2.00
CA VAL A 23 4.06 1.66 2.35
C VAL A 23 3.33 0.31 2.38
N PHE A 24 3.77 -0.70 1.61
CA PHE A 24 3.09 -1.99 1.46
C PHE A 24 3.95 -3.17 1.89
N GLU A 25 3.44 -4.07 2.74
CA GLU A 25 4.13 -5.33 3.00
C GLU A 25 4.26 -6.13 1.68
N THR A 26 5.49 -6.43 1.29
CA THR A 26 5.81 -7.06 0.00
C THR A 26 5.64 -8.58 0.02
N GLY A 27 5.53 -9.18 1.21
CA GLY A 27 5.68 -10.62 1.42
C GLY A 27 7.14 -11.11 1.33
N SER A 28 8.08 -10.21 1.02
CA SER A 28 9.52 -10.49 1.06
C SER A 28 10.09 -10.20 2.45
N VAL A 29 11.23 -10.80 2.76
CA VAL A 29 11.91 -10.66 4.05
C VAL A 29 13.27 -9.99 3.89
N CYS A 30 13.67 -9.23 4.89
CA CYS A 30 14.98 -8.59 4.95
C CYS A 30 16.07 -9.66 5.06
N GLU A 31 17.13 -9.53 4.27
CA GLU A 31 18.23 -10.51 4.28
C GLU A 31 18.98 -10.53 5.62
N ILE A 32 19.06 -9.38 6.30
CA ILE A 32 19.79 -9.15 7.55
C ILE A 32 18.98 -9.67 8.76
N CYS A 33 17.81 -9.08 9.03
CA CYS A 33 17.03 -9.38 10.24
C CYS A 33 15.90 -10.41 10.02
N LYS A 34 15.69 -10.90 8.79
CA LYS A 34 14.53 -11.75 8.40
C LYS A 34 13.16 -11.15 8.70
N GLY A 35 13.12 -9.87 9.10
CA GLY A 35 11.90 -9.10 9.29
C GLY A 35 11.20 -8.78 7.97
N LYS A 36 9.99 -8.22 8.05
CA LYS A 36 9.20 -7.89 6.87
C LYS A 36 9.82 -6.75 6.08
N LEU A 37 9.82 -6.87 4.75
CA LEU A 37 10.11 -5.78 3.84
C LEU A 37 8.83 -5.09 3.39
N TYR A 38 8.91 -3.76 3.37
CA TYR A 38 7.83 -2.92 2.93
C TYR A 38 8.24 -2.14 1.68
N ASP A 39 7.33 -1.98 0.75
CA ASP A 39 7.49 -1.24 -0.50
C ASP A 39 7.00 0.20 -0.30
N PHE A 40 7.89 1.17 -0.52
CA PHE A 40 7.64 2.60 -0.39
C PHE A 40 7.49 3.18 -1.79
N THR A 41 6.27 3.17 -2.32
CA THR A 41 6.03 3.47 -3.75
C THR A 41 6.42 4.89 -4.15
N THR A 42 6.43 5.83 -3.20
CA THR A 42 6.86 7.22 -3.45
C THR A 42 8.35 7.34 -3.76
N TYR A 43 9.15 6.36 -3.34
CA TYR A 43 10.60 6.32 -3.55
C TYR A 43 11.04 5.16 -4.44
N ASP A 44 10.08 4.38 -4.96
CA ASP A 44 10.32 3.16 -5.76
C ASP A 44 11.36 2.25 -5.11
N ALA A 45 11.18 2.00 -3.81
CA ALA A 45 12.17 1.32 -2.99
C ALA A 45 11.53 0.47 -1.89
N LYS A 46 12.14 -0.69 -1.63
CA LYS A 46 11.80 -1.51 -0.46
C LYS A 46 12.66 -1.12 0.73
N GLY A 47 12.06 -1.06 1.92
CA GLY A 47 12.74 -0.78 3.18
C GLY A 47 12.34 -1.78 4.26
N CYS A 48 13.29 -2.12 5.13
CA CYS A 48 13.03 -2.85 6.35
C CYS A 48 12.94 -1.86 7.51
N ILE A 49 11.77 -1.77 8.14
CA ILE A 49 11.58 -0.94 9.33
C ILE A 49 12.38 -1.48 10.52
N ALA A 50 12.43 -2.81 10.71
CA ALA A 50 13.14 -3.39 11.86
C ALA A 50 14.65 -3.10 11.82
N CYS A 51 15.23 -3.13 10.62
CA CYS A 51 16.65 -2.88 10.41
C CYS A 51 16.95 -1.39 10.10
N ASP A 52 15.92 -0.55 9.94
CA ASP A 52 15.99 0.83 9.42
C ASP A 52 16.88 1.02 8.18
N ARG A 53 16.69 0.15 7.18
CA ARG A 53 17.52 0.16 5.96
C ARG A 53 16.69 -0.05 4.72
N TRP A 54 17.06 0.65 3.66
CA TRP A 54 16.62 0.36 2.30
C TRP A 54 17.22 -0.98 1.86
N ALA A 55 16.41 -1.82 1.23
CA ALA A 55 16.85 -3.07 0.62
C ALA A 55 17.45 -2.86 -0.78
N GLU A 56 17.18 -1.70 -1.38
CA GLU A 56 17.58 -1.36 -2.74
C GLU A 56 18.42 -0.07 -2.73
N GLU A 57 19.46 -0.01 -3.54
CA GLU A 57 20.23 1.23 -3.74
C GLU A 57 19.42 2.25 -4.57
N VAL A 58 19.83 3.52 -4.51
CA VAL A 58 19.27 4.51 -5.41
C VAL A 58 19.77 4.21 -6.82
N CYS A 59 18.95 4.57 -7.79
CA CYS A 59 19.36 4.59 -9.18
C CYS A 59 20.53 5.57 -9.38
N GLY A 60 21.46 5.25 -10.30
CA GLY A 60 22.65 6.07 -10.56
C GLY A 60 22.39 7.44 -11.20
N ASP A 61 21.13 7.86 -11.32
CA ASP A 61 20.72 9.17 -11.81
C ASP A 61 20.43 10.11 -10.62
N PRO A 62 21.28 11.12 -10.38
CA PRO A 62 21.08 12.10 -9.30
C PRO A 62 19.78 12.91 -9.43
N ASN A 63 19.22 13.00 -10.64
CA ASN A 63 18.02 13.80 -10.92
C ASN A 63 16.74 12.96 -10.97
N CYS A 64 16.79 11.68 -10.60
CA CYS A 64 15.61 10.83 -10.64
C CYS A 64 14.50 11.38 -9.72
N PRO A 65 13.30 11.70 -10.25
CA PRO A 65 12.25 12.37 -9.48
C PRO A 65 11.67 11.52 -8.34
N VAL A 66 12.06 10.24 -8.27
CA VAL A 66 11.55 9.23 -7.35
C VAL A 66 12.66 8.80 -6.38
N CYS A 67 13.72 8.15 -6.89
CA CYS A 67 14.78 7.56 -6.08
C CYS A 67 15.71 8.62 -5.45
N SER A 68 15.93 9.78 -6.10
CA SER A 68 16.90 10.78 -5.62
C SER A 68 16.42 11.60 -4.43
N LYS A 69 15.10 11.64 -4.21
CA LYS A 69 14.46 12.31 -3.07
C LYS A 69 14.25 11.36 -1.89
N ARG A 70 14.77 10.12 -1.99
CA ARG A 70 14.62 9.11 -0.94
C ARG A 70 15.38 9.54 0.31
N PRO A 71 14.72 9.57 1.48
CA PRO A 71 15.42 9.91 2.72
C PRO A 71 16.42 8.82 3.09
N GLU A 72 17.36 9.18 3.96
CA GLU A 72 18.47 8.31 4.36
C GLU A 72 17.99 6.98 4.94
N SER A 73 16.87 7.00 5.68
CA SER A 73 16.31 5.82 6.31
C SER A 73 14.79 5.68 6.10
N PRO A 74 14.27 4.45 6.01
CA PRO A 74 12.83 4.19 5.97
C PRO A 74 12.05 4.79 7.14
N TRP A 75 12.65 4.92 8.33
CA TRP A 75 11.96 5.51 9.48
C TRP A 75 11.59 6.97 9.27
N TYR A 76 12.39 7.76 8.53
CA TYR A 76 12.02 9.14 8.18
C TYR A 76 10.76 9.24 7.33
N VAL A 77 10.38 8.17 6.62
CA VAL A 77 9.10 8.12 5.90
C VAL A 77 7.95 7.76 6.84
N VAL A 78 8.22 6.94 7.86
CA VAL A 78 7.21 6.48 8.82
C VAL A 78 6.93 7.51 9.91
N TYR A 79 7.94 8.30 10.27
CA TYR A 79 7.92 9.37 11.26
C TYR A 79 8.25 10.68 10.57
N ASP A 80 7.23 11.44 10.20
CA ASP A 80 7.43 12.82 9.76
C ASP A 80 7.53 13.72 11.00
N ALA A 81 8.73 14.25 11.26
CA ALA A 81 9.01 15.07 12.45
C ALA A 81 8.44 16.50 12.36
N ASN A 82 7.86 16.91 11.21
CA ASN A 82 7.39 18.27 10.98
C ASN A 82 5.90 18.51 11.28
N GLU A 83 5.12 17.49 11.60
CA GLU A 83 3.76 17.66 12.14
C GLU A 83 3.81 17.65 13.67
N ALA A 84 3.65 18.83 14.27
CA ALA A 84 3.74 19.07 15.72
C ALA A 84 2.76 18.24 16.60
N ASP A 85 1.85 17.47 16.00
CA ASP A 85 0.86 16.62 16.69
C ASP A 85 0.98 15.11 16.40
N SER A 86 1.94 14.65 15.59
CA SER A 86 1.95 13.26 15.09
C SER A 86 3.21 12.48 15.42
N GLY A 87 3.53 12.36 16.72
CA GLY A 87 4.32 11.25 17.27
C GLY A 87 3.63 9.87 17.13
N ARG A 88 2.85 9.64 16.07
CA ARG A 88 2.00 8.46 15.89
C ARG A 88 1.90 8.06 14.42
N LEU A 89 2.85 7.23 13.97
CA LEU A 89 2.71 6.19 12.92
C LEU A 89 1.64 6.49 11.84
N VAL A 90 1.89 7.53 11.02
CA VAL A 90 1.04 7.91 9.88
C VAL A 90 0.84 6.71 8.95
N VAL A 91 1.90 5.92 8.79
CA VAL A 91 1.93 4.74 7.94
C VAL A 91 1.10 3.57 8.51
N TYR A 92 1.08 3.33 9.82
CA TYR A 92 0.36 2.17 10.39
C TYR A 92 -1.16 2.33 10.32
N ARG A 93 -1.68 3.54 10.56
CA ARG A 93 -3.11 3.83 10.37
C ARG A 93 -3.51 3.75 8.89
N ALA A 94 -2.62 4.18 7.99
CA ALA A 94 -2.83 4.01 6.55
C ALA A 94 -2.83 2.52 6.14
N MET A 95 -1.93 1.70 6.73
CA MET A 95 -1.86 0.25 6.54
C MET A 95 -3.14 -0.46 7.02
N GLU A 96 -3.60 -0.19 8.24
CA GLU A 96 -4.83 -0.78 8.81
C GLU A 96 -6.06 -0.46 7.95
N ARG A 97 -6.17 0.78 7.49
CA ARG A 97 -7.28 1.22 6.64
C ARG A 97 -7.26 0.50 5.28
N LYS A 98 -6.08 0.23 4.70
CA LYS A 98 -5.96 -0.51 3.43
C LYS A 98 -6.28 -1.99 3.61
N ARG A 99 -5.80 -2.63 4.69
CA ARG A 99 -6.15 -4.01 5.05
C ARG A 99 -7.66 -4.18 5.15
N TYR A 100 -8.32 -3.29 5.89
CA TYR A 100 -9.78 -3.25 6.01
C TYR A 100 -10.48 -3.13 4.65
N LEU A 101 -9.98 -2.31 3.73
CA LEU A 101 -10.56 -2.16 2.39
C LEU A 101 -10.40 -3.41 1.53
N GLN A 102 -9.25 -4.09 1.61
CA GLN A 102 -9.02 -5.37 0.93
C GLN A 102 -9.96 -6.45 1.47
N ASP A 103 -10.06 -6.59 2.79
CA ASP A 103 -10.95 -7.55 3.43
C ASP A 103 -12.41 -7.30 3.05
N ASN A 104 -12.83 -6.03 3.01
CA ASN A 104 -14.17 -5.63 2.58
C ASN A 104 -14.44 -5.96 1.10
N TYR A 105 -13.44 -5.76 0.23
CA TYR A 105 -13.54 -6.15 -1.17
C TYR A 105 -13.73 -7.67 -1.30
N PHE A 106 -12.86 -8.47 -0.67
CA PHE A 106 -12.94 -9.93 -0.70
C PHE A 106 -14.24 -10.46 -0.08
N HIS A 107 -14.73 -9.83 0.99
CA HIS A 107 -16.02 -10.16 1.59
C HIS A 107 -17.18 -9.92 0.62
N LYS A 108 -17.18 -8.79 -0.10
CA LYS A 108 -18.23 -8.46 -1.07
C LYS A 108 -18.18 -9.34 -2.32
N THR A 109 -16.98 -9.65 -2.83
CA THR A 109 -16.82 -10.52 -4.00
C THR A 109 -17.19 -11.96 -3.68
N SER A 110 -16.73 -12.51 -2.55
CA SER A 110 -17.12 -13.85 -2.10
C SER A 110 -18.62 -13.95 -1.81
N GLY A 111 -19.24 -12.89 -1.25
CA GLY A 111 -20.70 -12.80 -1.10
C GLY A 111 -21.45 -12.74 -2.44
N ALA A 112 -20.89 -12.08 -3.45
CA ALA A 112 -21.47 -12.05 -4.80
C ALA A 112 -21.38 -13.41 -5.50
N VAL A 113 -20.26 -14.12 -5.37
CA VAL A 113 -20.08 -15.49 -5.90
C VAL A 113 -21.08 -16.46 -5.26
N ARG A 114 -21.22 -16.42 -3.93
CA ARG A 114 -22.21 -17.25 -3.20
C ARG A 114 -23.65 -17.00 -3.67
N ARG A 115 -24.02 -15.74 -3.91
CA ARG A 115 -25.36 -15.40 -4.42
C ARG A 115 -25.59 -15.94 -5.83
N ARG A 116 -24.61 -15.83 -6.73
CA ARG A 116 -24.73 -16.40 -8.10
C ARG A 116 -24.93 -17.92 -8.06
N LYS A 117 -24.15 -18.64 -7.25
CA LYS A 117 -24.31 -20.10 -7.07
C LYS A 117 -25.70 -20.50 -6.53
N LYS A 118 -26.27 -19.71 -5.61
CA LYS A 118 -27.63 -19.95 -5.10
C LYS A 118 -28.72 -19.70 -6.14
N VAL A 119 -28.51 -18.71 -7.02
CA VAL A 119 -29.46 -18.41 -8.11
C VAL A 119 -29.40 -19.53 -9.14
N SER A 120 -28.21 -19.93 -9.61
CA SER A 120 -28.09 -21.04 -10.58
C SER A 120 -28.71 -22.34 -10.05
N ALA A 121 -28.42 -22.71 -8.80
CA ALA A 121 -28.99 -23.91 -8.18
C ALA A 121 -30.52 -23.86 -7.95
N LYS A 122 -31.15 -22.69 -8.07
CA LYS A 122 -32.61 -22.53 -8.04
C LYS A 122 -33.24 -22.59 -9.42
N THR A 123 -32.51 -22.22 -10.48
CA THR A 123 -33.00 -22.28 -11.87
C THR A 123 -32.93 -23.70 -12.43
N ASP A 124 -32.06 -24.55 -11.88
CA ASP A 124 -31.89 -25.95 -12.28
C ASP A 124 -32.86 -26.92 -11.54
N LYS A 125 -33.82 -26.38 -10.78
CA LYS A 125 -34.90 -27.12 -10.09
C LYS A 125 -36.24 -26.75 -10.68
#